data_AF-A0A354HT25-F1
#
_entry.id   AF-A0A354HT25-F1
#
_cell.length_a   1.000
_cell.length_b   1.000
_cell.length_c   1.000
_cell.angle_alpha   90.00
_cell.angle_beta   90.00
_cell.angle_gamma   90.00
#
_symmetry.space_group_name_H-M   'P 1'
#
loop_
_entity.id
_entity.type
_entity.pdbx_description
1 polymer ?
#
loop_
_entity_poly.entity_id
_entity_poly.type
_entity_poly.pdbx_seq_one_letter_code
_entity_poly.pdbx_strand_id
1 'polypeptide(L)' 'MPIEYKPLKIAHLPTPLEGADRLADALGGTRIFIKRDDATGLAGGGNKARKLEYLAAEALARGA' A
#
# COMPACT_ATOMS: atom_id res chain seq x y z
N MET A 1 -3.64 -18.60 7.29
CA MET A 1 -4.23 -18.17 8.58
C MET A 1 -5.23 -17.08 8.27
N PRO A 2 -6.52 -17.21 8.66
CA PRO A 2 -7.48 -16.15 8.45
C PRO A 2 -7.07 -14.90 9.24
N ILE A 3 -7.41 -13.72 8.71
CA ILE A 3 -7.21 -12.47 9.43
C ILE A 3 -8.30 -12.39 10.50
N GLU A 4 -7.92 -12.51 11.77
CA GLU A 4 -8.87 -12.51 12.91
C GLU A 4 -9.29 -11.11 13.36
N TYR A 5 -8.49 -10.09 13.05
CA TYR A 5 -8.69 -8.73 13.57
C TYR A 5 -9.01 -7.74 12.45
N LYS A 6 -9.90 -6.78 12.76
CA LYS A 6 -10.20 -5.68 11.84
C LYS A 6 -8.96 -4.80 11.69
N PRO A 7 -8.46 -4.54 10.46
CA PRO A 7 -7.29 -3.70 10.26
C PRO A 7 -7.53 -2.28 10.77
N LEU A 8 -6.49 -1.69 11.35
CA LEU A 8 -6.48 -0.25 11.67
C LEU A 8 -6.59 0.57 10.38
N LYS A 9 -7.03 1.82 10.50
CA LYS A 9 -7.11 2.77 9.38
C LYS A 9 -6.03 3.81 9.52
N ILE A 10 -4.80 3.41 9.21
CA ILE A 10 -3.60 4.26 9.33
C ILE A 10 -2.97 4.58 7.97
N ALA A 11 -3.37 3.88 6.89
CA ALA A 11 -2.92 4.16 5.54
C ALA A 11 -4.03 4.81 4.70
N HIS A 12 -3.65 5.72 3.80
CA HIS A 12 -4.55 6.28 2.78
C HIS A 12 -4.74 5.27 1.65
N LEU A 13 -5.88 4.56 1.68
CA LEU A 13 -6.21 3.50 0.74
C LEU A 13 -7.61 3.75 0.12
N PRO A 14 -7.83 3.37 -1.16
CA PRO A 14 -6.86 2.77 -2.08
C PRO A 14 -5.84 3.80 -2.58
N THR A 15 -4.58 3.38 -2.74
CA THR A 15 -3.57 4.23 -3.40
C THR A 15 -3.84 4.31 -4.92
N PRO A 16 -3.38 5.36 -5.62
CA PRO A 16 -3.54 5.47 -7.08
C PRO A 16 -2.91 4.31 -7.87
N LEU A 17 -3.38 4.13 -9.11
CA LEU A 17 -2.75 3.34 -10.15
C LEU A 17 -2.54 4.27 -11.35
N GLU A 18 -1.30 4.54 -11.69
CA GLU A 18 -0.94 5.55 -12.70
C GLU A 18 -0.31 4.89 -13.92
N GLY A 19 -0.63 5.41 -15.13
CA GLY A 19 0.05 5.02 -16.36
C GLY A 19 1.43 5.67 -16.45
N ALA A 20 2.42 4.92 -16.94
CA ALA A 20 3.78 5.40 -17.14
C ALA A 20 4.12 5.50 -18.62
N ASP A 21 3.34 6.27 -19.39
CA ASP A 21 3.40 6.29 -20.86
C ASP A 21 4.80 6.64 -21.40
N ARG A 22 5.47 7.64 -20.81
CA ARG A 22 6.85 8.00 -21.20
C ARG A 22 7.84 6.86 -20.98
N LEU A 23 7.65 6.06 -19.93
CA LEU A 23 8.48 4.89 -19.65
C LEU A 23 8.14 3.74 -20.61
N ALA A 24 6.86 3.55 -20.91
CA ALA A 24 6.38 2.59 -21.90
C ALA A 24 7.03 2.87 -23.27
N ASP A 25 7.00 4.12 -23.74
CA ASP A 25 7.61 4.54 -25.01
C ASP A 25 9.12 4.28 -25.02
N ALA A 26 9.81 4.64 -23.94
CA ALA A 26 11.25 4.41 -23.80
C ALA A 26 11.64 2.92 -23.81
N LEU A 27 10.71 2.02 -23.49
CA LEU A 27 10.92 0.57 -23.42
C LEU A 27 10.29 -0.21 -24.59
N GLY A 28 9.88 0.47 -25.67
CA GLY A 28 9.36 -0.17 -26.88
C GLY A 28 7.84 -0.39 -26.90
N GLY A 29 7.07 0.39 -26.13
CA GLY A 29 5.62 0.51 -26.28
C GLY A 29 4.78 -0.45 -25.45
N THR A 30 5.37 -1.21 -24.52
CA THR A 30 4.57 -2.04 -23.59
C THR A 30 3.89 -1.16 -22.56
N ARG A 31 2.57 -1.29 -22.37
CA ARG A 31 1.83 -0.54 -21.34
C ARG A 31 2.37 -0.85 -19.93
N ILE A 32 2.80 0.19 -19.21
CA ILE A 32 3.32 0.09 -17.85
C ILE A 32 2.42 0.89 -16.91
N PHE A 33 2.11 0.30 -15.77
CA PHE A 33 1.38 0.96 -14.69
C PHE A 33 2.18 0.92 -13.40
N ILE A 34 2.06 1.96 -12.60
CA ILE A 34 2.69 2.08 -11.29
C ILE A 34 1.59 2.12 -10.23
N LYS A 35 1.59 1.13 -9.33
CA LYS A 35 0.77 1.16 -8.12
C LYS A 35 1.47 2.01 -7.07
N ARG A 36 0.91 3.18 -6.75
CA ARG A 36 1.55 4.20 -5.89
C ARG A 36 1.49 3.86 -4.39
N ASP A 37 2.08 2.76 -3.98
CA ASP A 37 2.11 2.37 -2.55
C ASP A 37 2.98 3.32 -1.70
N ASP A 38 3.78 4.19 -2.30
CA ASP A 38 4.39 5.35 -1.66
C ASP A 38 3.34 6.36 -1.16
N ALA A 39 2.16 6.43 -1.77
CA ALA A 39 1.10 7.37 -1.42
C ALA A 39 0.19 6.90 -0.25
N THR A 40 0.66 6.00 0.62
CA THR A 40 -0.11 5.54 1.80
C THR A 40 -0.13 6.55 2.96
N GLY A 41 0.60 7.66 2.88
CA GLY A 41 0.49 8.83 3.76
C GLY A 41 1.25 8.74 5.09
N LEU A 42 1.17 7.62 5.82
CA LEU A 42 1.78 7.47 7.15
C LEU A 42 3.31 7.59 7.10
N ALA A 43 3.87 8.61 7.76
CA ALA A 43 5.32 8.82 7.89
C ALA A 43 6.08 8.77 6.55
N GLY A 44 5.49 9.34 5.48
CA GLY A 44 6.05 9.28 4.11
C GLY A 44 5.54 8.11 3.27
N GLY A 45 4.69 7.26 3.84
CA GLY A 45 3.96 6.19 3.17
C GLY A 45 4.78 4.93 2.93
N GLY A 46 4.54 4.26 1.80
CA GLY A 46 5.14 2.99 1.44
C GLY A 46 4.28 1.76 1.79
N ASN A 47 4.75 0.61 1.30
CA ASN A 47 4.06 -0.68 1.46
C ASN A 47 3.95 -1.15 2.92
N LYS A 48 4.84 -0.68 3.81
CA LYS A 48 4.85 -1.10 5.22
C LYS A 48 3.65 -0.58 5.98
N ALA A 49 3.15 0.61 5.64
CA ALA A 49 1.93 1.17 6.24
C ALA A 49 0.73 0.22 6.04
N ARG A 50 0.56 -0.34 4.84
CA ARG A 50 -0.50 -1.32 4.53
C ARG A 50 -0.39 -2.59 5.38
N LYS A 51 0.83 -3.12 5.56
CA LYS A 51 1.06 -4.31 6.39
C LYS A 51 0.80 -4.02 7.86
N LEU A 52 1.18 -2.83 8.32
CA LEU A 52 1.07 -2.41 9.70
C LEU A 52 -0.39 -2.30 10.16
N GLU A 53 -1.34 -1.98 9.26
CA GLU A 53 -2.79 -1.97 9.60
C GLU A 53 -3.25 -3.28 10.25
N TYR A 54 -2.68 -4.42 9.83
CA TYR A 54 -3.03 -5.74 10.35
C TYR A 54 -2.18 -6.13 11.56
N LEU A 55 -0.86 -5.94 11.48
CA LEU A 55 0.05 -6.30 12.57
C LEU A 55 -0.22 -5.51 13.84
N ALA A 56 -0.53 -4.22 13.72
CA ALA A 56 -0.87 -3.38 14.85
C ALA A 56 -2.24 -3.73 15.43
N ALA A 57 -3.23 -4.07 14.59
CA ALA A 57 -4.52 -4.56 15.07
C ALA A 57 -4.38 -5.85 15.89
N GLU A 58 -3.55 -6.79 15.43
CA GLU A 58 -3.23 -8.02 16.16
C GLU A 58 -2.50 -7.73 17.48
N ALA A 59 -1.51 -6.83 17.48
CA ALA A 59 -0.77 -6.45 18.69
C ALA A 59 -1.70 -5.86 19.76
N LEU A 60 -2.58 -4.92 19.37
CA LEU A 60 -3.55 -4.32 20.28
C LEU A 60 -4.54 -5.35 20.84
N ALA A 61 -5.00 -6.29 20.01
CA ALA A 61 -5.90 -7.36 20.47
C ALA A 61 -5.23 -8.32 21.46
N ARG A 62 -3.89 -8.41 21.45
CA ARG A 62 -3.08 -9.20 22.41
C ARG A 62 -2.63 -8.40 23.63
N GLY A 63 -3.05 -7.14 23.76
CA GLY A 63 -2.75 -6.30 24.92
C GLY A 63 -1.36 -5.66 24.92
N ALA A 64 -0.78 -5.43 23.74
CA ALA A 64 0.41 -4.58 23.59
C ALA A 64 0.13 -3.11 23.94
#